data_AF-A0A4S3JXE9-F1
#
_entry.id   AF-A0A4S3JXE9-F1
#
_cell.length_a   1.000
_cell.length_b   1.000
_cell.length_c   1.000
_cell.angle_alpha   90.00
_cell.angle_beta   90.00
_cell.angle_gamma   90.00
#
_symmetry.space_group_name_H-M   'P 1'
#
loop_
_entity.id
_entity.type
_entity.pdbx_description
1 polymer ?
#
loop_
_entity_poly.entity_id
_entity_poly.type
_entity_poly.pdbx_seq_one_letter_code
_entity_poly.pdbx_strand_id
1 'polypeptide(L)'
;MAEAGINQLLNISWTLHRLSPLHHEKEYQTLLDNPVALKTYAARLRDQLTGNVLAGVQTGAPAVAEESLFRTGALKDCTWETISTLALLEPEDVSGSHSSSQSAGISVTLEYENITYRAVLLAPPNPSHTLSARKKSTYLPLLLTRFPSPLRQNFISFLSDNFDTYCSSLRLPSQFMCSALEMYLNALKLGDEGRDAQIVLEDIVKELQLTVAFSPHVAPALRSLNINVPQSSLKSVMLMSSGPSGTPGHGSVLSGLSAYVEKHLAMDLDLAGSSSSSNVTKQHVRVSKIACGGFLLAGEGRLKLVVQLGKPGSGDRSTDNDEEARNQRSRLALRANEALLHLVLRRAASSELDDI
;
A
#
# COMPACT_ATOMS: atom_id res chain seq x y z
N MET A 1 -25.68 -7.01 -7.62
CA MET A 1 -24.86 -5.81 -7.29
C MET A 1 -23.43 -6.26 -7.39
N ALA A 2 -22.61 -5.58 -8.18
CA ALA A 2 -21.20 -5.95 -8.35
C ALA A 2 -20.48 -5.66 -7.03
N GLU A 3 -19.76 -6.64 -6.52
CA GLU A 3 -18.94 -6.51 -5.31
C GLU A 3 -17.57 -5.95 -5.71
N ALA A 4 -17.06 -4.96 -4.97
CA ALA A 4 -15.78 -4.37 -5.28
C ALA A 4 -14.65 -5.32 -4.90
N GLY A 5 -14.02 -5.95 -5.91
CA GLY A 5 -12.83 -6.77 -5.68
C GLY A 5 -11.62 -5.94 -5.24
N ILE A 6 -10.86 -6.42 -4.28
CA ILE A 6 -9.61 -5.80 -3.78
C ILE A 6 -8.55 -5.64 -4.90
N ASN A 7 -8.67 -6.40 -5.98
CA ASN A 7 -7.88 -6.30 -7.21
C ASN A 7 -7.87 -4.89 -7.83
N GLN A 8 -8.88 -4.07 -7.52
CA GLN A 8 -8.92 -2.65 -7.90
C GLN A 8 -7.79 -1.80 -7.29
N LEU A 9 -7.08 -2.29 -6.27
CA LEU A 9 -5.90 -1.64 -5.69
C LEU A 9 -4.65 -1.76 -6.56
N LEU A 10 -4.60 -2.75 -7.44
CA LEU A 10 -3.41 -3.07 -8.23
C LEU A 10 -3.18 -2.04 -9.34
N ASN A 11 -1.91 -1.80 -9.66
CA ASN A 11 -1.45 -0.88 -10.68
C ASN A 11 -1.85 0.60 -10.47
N ILE A 12 -2.31 0.95 -9.26
CA ILE A 12 -2.69 2.31 -8.86
C ILE A 12 -1.74 2.83 -7.78
N SER A 13 -1.33 4.10 -7.90
CA SER A 13 -0.61 4.80 -6.84
C SER A 13 -1.60 5.40 -5.85
N TRP A 14 -1.50 4.99 -4.60
CA TRP A 14 -2.34 5.38 -3.48
C TRP A 14 -1.61 6.31 -2.52
N THR A 15 -2.34 7.26 -1.94
CA THR A 15 -1.91 8.03 -0.77
C THR A 15 -2.56 7.44 0.48
N LEU A 16 -1.74 7.08 1.46
CA LEU A 16 -2.13 6.37 2.68
C LEU A 16 -2.40 7.35 3.82
N HIS A 17 -3.52 7.13 4.50
CA HIS A 17 -3.91 7.84 5.71
C HIS A 17 -4.33 6.83 6.76
N ARG A 18 -4.13 7.21 8.02
CA ARG A 18 -4.69 6.54 9.17
C ARG A 18 -6.05 7.16 9.49
N LEU A 19 -7.02 6.32 9.80
CA LEU A 19 -8.32 6.74 10.32
C LEU A 19 -8.53 6.21 11.73
N SER A 20 -9.11 7.04 12.61
CA SER A 20 -9.71 6.55 13.84
C SER A 20 -11.03 5.82 13.53
N PRO A 21 -11.60 5.05 14.49
CA PRO A 21 -12.90 4.41 14.30
C PRO A 21 -13.96 5.38 13.77
N LEU A 22 -14.75 4.93 12.80
CA LEU A 22 -15.87 5.67 12.24
C LEU A 22 -17.07 5.53 13.16
N HIS A 23 -17.48 6.60 13.83
CA HIS A 23 -18.65 6.61 14.72
C HIS A 23 -19.92 6.89 13.92
N HIS A 24 -20.84 5.93 13.86
CA HIS A 24 -22.05 6.01 13.03
C HIS A 24 -23.34 5.74 13.83
N GLU A 25 -23.23 5.70 15.16
CA GLU A 25 -24.31 5.29 16.07
C GLU A 25 -25.60 6.12 15.97
N LYS A 26 -25.51 7.35 15.45
CA LYS A 26 -26.65 8.25 15.33
C LYS A 26 -27.63 7.83 14.22
N GLU A 27 -27.15 7.09 13.22
CA GLU A 27 -27.92 6.83 11.99
C GLU A 27 -28.01 5.35 11.63
N TYR A 28 -26.92 4.58 11.82
CA TYR A 28 -26.87 3.18 11.42
C TYR A 28 -26.14 2.32 12.45
N GLN A 29 -26.59 1.07 12.60
CA GLN A 29 -26.01 0.13 13.56
C GLN A 29 -24.69 -0.51 13.07
N THR A 30 -24.54 -0.68 11.76
CA THR A 30 -23.30 -1.12 11.09
C THR A 30 -23.12 -0.37 9.77
N LEU A 31 -21.87 -0.06 9.41
CA LEU A 31 -21.52 0.42 8.06
C LEU A 31 -21.15 -0.72 7.13
N LEU A 32 -20.42 -1.70 7.64
CA LEU A 32 -20.10 -2.93 6.91
C LEU A 32 -21.36 -3.75 6.68
N ASP A 33 -21.47 -4.33 5.49
CA ASP A 33 -22.60 -5.16 5.04
C ASP A 33 -23.96 -4.46 5.07
N ASN A 34 -23.98 -3.12 5.11
CA ASN A 34 -25.20 -2.31 5.11
C ASN A 34 -25.30 -1.45 3.84
N PRO A 35 -25.91 -1.97 2.76
CA PRO A 35 -25.99 -1.25 1.49
C PRO A 35 -26.85 0.02 1.58
N VAL A 36 -27.78 0.11 2.54
CA VAL A 36 -28.59 1.31 2.74
C VAL A 36 -27.75 2.43 3.33
N ALA A 37 -26.95 2.13 4.37
CA ALA A 37 -26.04 3.11 4.94
C ALA A 37 -25.03 3.63 3.91
N LEU A 38 -24.40 2.73 3.16
CA LEU A 38 -23.43 3.09 2.12
C LEU A 38 -24.04 4.00 1.04
N LYS A 39 -25.25 3.69 0.56
CA LYS A 39 -25.97 4.55 -0.40
C LYS A 39 -26.29 5.93 0.17
N THR A 40 -26.68 6.01 1.44
CA THR A 40 -26.97 7.29 2.09
C THR A 40 -25.71 8.18 2.18
N TYR A 41 -24.59 7.63 2.64
CA TYR A 41 -23.33 8.40 2.72
C TYR A 41 -22.77 8.73 1.33
N ALA A 42 -22.95 7.86 0.35
CA ALA A 42 -22.60 8.15 -1.04
C ALA A 42 -23.40 9.33 -1.61
N ALA A 43 -24.72 9.37 -1.38
CA ALA A 43 -25.56 10.48 -1.80
C ALA A 43 -25.17 11.79 -1.10
N ARG A 44 -24.89 11.75 0.22
CA ARG A 44 -24.44 12.94 0.97
C ARG A 44 -23.10 13.47 0.50
N LEU A 45 -22.13 12.58 0.26
CA LEU A 45 -20.83 12.97 -0.27
C LEU A 45 -20.99 13.61 -1.65
N ARG A 46 -21.83 13.03 -2.52
CA ARG A 46 -22.16 13.61 -3.83
C ARG A 46 -22.74 15.01 -3.68
N ASP A 47 -23.72 15.19 -2.81
CA ASP A 47 -24.40 16.47 -2.58
C ASP A 47 -23.45 17.52 -1.99
N GLN A 48 -22.52 17.13 -1.10
CA GLN A 48 -21.48 18.04 -0.60
C GLN A 48 -20.48 18.41 -1.70
N LEU A 49 -20.07 17.47 -2.55
CA LEU A 49 -19.13 17.75 -3.64
C LEU A 49 -19.76 18.63 -4.73
N THR A 50 -21.02 18.42 -5.09
CA THR A 50 -21.74 19.28 -6.05
C THR A 50 -22.05 20.65 -5.46
N GLY A 51 -22.42 20.72 -4.17
CA GLY A 51 -22.63 21.98 -3.45
C GLY A 51 -21.36 22.80 -3.28
N ASN A 52 -20.22 22.17 -2.99
CA ASN A 52 -18.93 22.86 -2.84
C ASN A 52 -18.35 23.38 -4.16
N VAL A 53 -18.69 22.77 -5.31
CA VAL A 53 -18.31 23.32 -6.63
C VAL A 53 -18.97 24.69 -6.86
N LEU A 54 -20.14 24.96 -6.26
CA LEU A 54 -20.81 26.26 -6.34
C LEU A 54 -20.22 27.29 -5.35
N ALA A 55 -19.52 26.85 -4.30
CA ALA A 55 -18.89 27.71 -3.29
C ALA A 55 -17.37 27.93 -3.50
N GLY A 56 -16.74 27.16 -4.40
CA GLY A 56 -15.28 27.03 -4.54
C GLY A 56 -14.50 28.19 -5.18
N VAL A 57 -15.09 29.39 -5.33
CA VAL A 57 -14.38 30.58 -5.83
C VAL A 57 -13.59 31.31 -4.73
N GLN A 58 -13.71 30.93 -3.46
CA GLN A 58 -13.02 31.62 -2.36
C GLN A 58 -12.45 30.67 -1.32
N THR A 59 -11.24 30.15 -1.52
CA THR A 59 -10.30 29.85 -0.42
C THR A 59 -8.91 29.50 -0.98
N GLY A 60 -8.10 30.54 -1.28
CA GLY A 60 -6.63 30.58 -1.19
C GLY A 60 -5.77 29.34 -1.51
N ALA A 61 -6.20 28.43 -2.37
CA ALA A 61 -5.42 27.26 -2.74
C ALA A 61 -4.32 27.66 -3.73
N PRO A 62 -3.12 27.06 -3.68
CA PRO A 62 -2.08 27.35 -4.66
C PRO A 62 -2.62 27.01 -6.06
N ALA A 63 -2.49 27.96 -7.00
CA ALA A 63 -3.10 27.96 -8.33
C ALA A 63 -2.92 26.66 -9.16
N VAL A 64 -1.93 25.83 -8.82
CA VAL A 64 -1.65 24.53 -9.47
C VAL A 64 -2.69 23.46 -9.12
N ALA A 65 -3.34 23.55 -7.94
CA ALA A 65 -4.33 22.56 -7.52
C ALA A 65 -5.71 22.78 -8.19
N GLU A 66 -6.07 24.04 -8.44
CA GLU A 66 -7.31 24.41 -9.11
C GLU A 66 -7.36 23.92 -10.57
N GLU A 67 -6.25 24.01 -11.30
CA GLU A 67 -6.18 23.61 -12.72
C GLU A 67 -6.52 22.12 -12.95
N SER A 68 -6.20 21.27 -11.96
CA SER A 68 -6.52 19.83 -12.01
C SER A 68 -8.01 19.54 -11.84
N LEU A 69 -8.73 20.36 -11.07
CA LEU A 69 -10.16 20.21 -10.85
C LEU A 69 -10.99 20.74 -12.02
N PHE A 70 -10.57 21.82 -12.67
CA PHE A 70 -11.25 22.34 -13.86
C PHE A 70 -11.26 21.33 -15.02
N ARG A 71 -10.23 20.50 -15.14
CA ARG A 71 -10.14 19.44 -16.17
C ARG A 71 -10.93 18.17 -15.83
N THR A 72 -11.36 18.03 -14.57
CA THR A 72 -12.05 16.83 -14.07
C THR A 72 -13.48 16.71 -14.64
N GLY A 73 -14.12 17.85 -14.93
CA GLY A 73 -15.52 17.91 -15.38
C GLY A 73 -16.52 17.72 -14.24
N ALA A 74 -17.82 17.62 -14.56
CA ALA A 74 -18.88 17.45 -13.56
C ALA A 74 -18.86 16.05 -12.91
N LEU A 75 -19.30 15.96 -11.66
CA LEU A 75 -19.49 14.68 -10.96
C LEU A 75 -20.73 13.97 -11.52
N LYS A 76 -20.55 12.78 -12.10
CA LYS A 76 -21.61 11.94 -12.65
C LYS A 76 -22.21 11.02 -11.59
N ASP A 77 -21.35 10.31 -10.86
CA ASP A 77 -21.78 9.33 -9.87
C ASP A 77 -20.84 9.22 -8.68
N CYS A 78 -21.39 8.77 -7.55
CA CYS A 78 -20.66 8.50 -6.32
C CYS A 78 -21.20 7.21 -5.71
N THR A 79 -20.37 6.17 -5.64
CA THR A 79 -20.76 4.86 -5.12
C THR A 79 -19.86 4.42 -3.98
N TRP A 80 -20.48 3.76 -3.00
CA TRP A 80 -19.81 3.15 -1.86
C TRP A 80 -20.17 1.67 -1.86
N GLU A 81 -19.17 0.81 -1.93
CA GLU A 81 -19.31 -0.64 -2.10
C GLU A 81 -18.53 -1.37 -1.01
N THR A 82 -19.09 -2.46 -0.52
CA THR A 82 -18.44 -3.33 0.47
C THR A 82 -17.34 -4.17 -0.21
N ILE A 83 -16.21 -4.35 0.48
CA ILE A 83 -15.15 -5.27 0.06
C ILE A 83 -15.28 -6.56 0.86
N SER A 84 -15.52 -7.67 0.16
CA SER A 84 -15.60 -9.05 0.66
C SER A 84 -14.38 -9.50 1.45
N THR A 85 -13.24 -9.43 0.77
CA THR A 85 -12.01 -10.10 1.17
C THR A 85 -10.79 -9.24 0.84
N LEU A 86 -9.74 -9.37 1.65
CA LEU A 86 -8.41 -8.82 1.35
C LEU A 86 -7.56 -9.76 0.49
N ALA A 87 -8.04 -10.99 0.24
CA ALA A 87 -7.34 -11.97 -0.58
C ALA A 87 -7.26 -11.48 -2.03
N LEU A 88 -6.03 -11.33 -2.55
CA LEU A 88 -5.79 -10.98 -3.95
C LEU A 88 -5.89 -12.21 -4.88
N LEU A 89 -5.84 -13.40 -4.29
CA LEU A 89 -6.11 -14.67 -4.95
C LEU A 89 -7.48 -15.17 -4.52
N GLU A 90 -8.26 -15.68 -5.47
CA GLU A 90 -9.48 -16.42 -5.12
C GLU A 90 -9.07 -17.67 -4.32
N PRO A 91 -9.75 -17.98 -3.21
CA PRO A 91 -9.49 -19.22 -2.49
C PRO A 91 -9.81 -20.37 -3.44
N GLU A 92 -8.81 -21.17 -3.80
CA GLU A 92 -9.04 -22.43 -4.50
C GLU A 92 -9.97 -23.28 -3.63
N ASP A 93 -11.04 -23.81 -4.23
CA ASP A 93 -12.15 -24.50 -3.58
C ASP A 93 -11.71 -25.44 -2.45
N VAL A 94 -11.67 -24.93 -1.21
CA VAL A 94 -11.71 -25.73 0.00
C VAL A 94 -13.13 -25.67 0.53
N SER A 95 -13.92 -26.63 0.07
CA SER A 95 -15.21 -27.00 0.61
C SER A 95 -15.24 -26.88 2.14
N GLY A 96 -16.06 -25.96 2.66
CA GLY A 96 -16.66 -26.11 3.99
C GLY A 96 -15.92 -25.54 5.19
N SER A 97 -15.42 -24.30 5.14
CA SER A 97 -15.31 -23.51 6.37
C SER A 97 -15.98 -22.15 6.22
N HIS A 98 -17.20 -22.05 6.78
CA HIS A 98 -17.85 -20.78 7.06
C HIS A 98 -17.06 -20.06 8.16
N SER A 99 -15.90 -19.50 7.83
CA SER A 99 -15.37 -18.40 8.62
C SER A 99 -16.29 -17.20 8.35
N SER A 100 -16.89 -16.64 9.40
CA SER A 100 -17.84 -15.54 9.31
C SER A 100 -17.29 -14.45 8.40
N SER A 101 -17.92 -14.24 7.23
CA SER A 101 -17.57 -13.24 6.23
C SER A 101 -17.69 -11.84 6.80
N GLN A 102 -16.72 -11.42 7.62
CA GLN A 102 -16.60 -10.05 8.05
C GLN A 102 -16.02 -9.28 6.87
N SER A 103 -16.78 -8.30 6.38
CA SER A 103 -16.30 -7.44 5.30
C SER A 103 -14.92 -6.87 5.63
N ALA A 104 -14.05 -6.97 4.63
CA ALA A 104 -12.68 -6.48 4.64
C ALA A 104 -12.55 -4.96 4.47
N GLY A 105 -13.61 -4.24 4.08
CA GLY A 105 -13.51 -2.80 3.86
C GLY A 105 -14.64 -2.16 3.06
N ILE A 106 -14.44 -0.90 2.71
CA ILE A 106 -15.35 -0.08 1.89
C ILE A 106 -14.56 0.55 0.75
N SER A 107 -15.02 0.37 -0.49
CA SER A 107 -14.54 1.07 -1.68
C SER A 107 -15.44 2.26 -1.97
N VAL A 108 -14.84 3.41 -2.24
CA VAL A 108 -15.53 4.65 -2.63
C VAL A 108 -15.07 5.04 -4.03
N THR A 109 -16.00 5.14 -4.97
CA THR A 109 -15.74 5.54 -6.35
C THR A 109 -16.47 6.83 -6.66
N LEU A 110 -15.73 7.81 -7.17
CA LEU A 110 -16.24 9.08 -7.66
C LEU A 110 -16.01 9.13 -9.17
N GLU A 111 -17.08 9.04 -9.94
CA GLU A 111 -17.03 9.12 -11.40
C GLU A 111 -17.30 10.55 -11.85
N TYR A 112 -16.29 11.21 -12.40
CA TYR A 112 -16.44 12.49 -13.08
C TYR A 112 -16.46 12.29 -14.59
N GLU A 113 -16.76 13.34 -15.33
CA GLU A 113 -16.83 13.29 -16.80
C GLU A 113 -15.56 12.74 -17.45
N ASN A 114 -14.39 13.20 -16.99
CA ASN A 114 -13.11 12.92 -17.64
C ASN A 114 -12.22 11.97 -16.83
N ILE A 115 -12.58 11.64 -15.59
CA ILE A 115 -11.72 10.86 -14.70
C ILE A 115 -12.52 10.16 -13.60
N THR A 116 -12.06 8.97 -13.22
CA THR A 116 -12.57 8.24 -12.05
C THR A 116 -11.56 8.34 -10.92
N TYR A 117 -12.04 8.81 -9.77
CA TYR A 117 -11.30 8.89 -8.54
C TYR A 117 -11.75 7.78 -7.60
N ARG A 118 -10.81 7.22 -6.83
CA ARG A 118 -11.09 6.11 -5.92
C ARG A 118 -10.50 6.34 -4.54
N ALA A 119 -11.20 5.85 -3.53
CA ALA A 119 -10.70 5.68 -2.17
C ALA A 119 -11.10 4.32 -1.63
N VAL A 120 -10.32 3.78 -0.70
CA VAL A 120 -10.57 2.48 -0.09
C VAL A 120 -10.27 2.56 1.41
N LEU A 121 -11.21 2.10 2.22
CA LEU A 121 -11.08 1.96 3.67
C LEU A 121 -10.97 0.48 4.01
N LEU A 122 -9.92 0.07 4.72
CA LEU A 122 -9.65 -1.36 4.98
C LEU A 122 -9.74 -1.69 6.48
N ALA A 123 -10.37 -2.83 6.79
CA ALA A 123 -10.44 -3.44 8.10
C ALA A 123 -9.27 -4.42 8.30
N PRO A 124 -8.66 -4.50 9.50
CA PRO A 124 -7.65 -5.49 9.78
C PRO A 124 -8.24 -6.92 9.72
N PRO A 125 -7.49 -7.93 9.24
CA PRO A 125 -7.99 -9.30 9.04
C PRO A 125 -8.39 -10.02 10.33
N ASN A 126 -7.88 -9.57 11.48
CA ASN A 126 -8.31 -10.02 12.80
C ASN A 126 -8.62 -8.77 13.63
N PRO A 127 -9.86 -8.27 13.62
CA PRO A 127 -10.24 -7.23 14.57
C PRO A 127 -10.13 -7.86 15.96
N SER A 128 -9.14 -7.43 16.75
CA SER A 128 -9.06 -7.82 18.16
C SER A 128 -10.44 -7.60 18.78
N HIS A 129 -11.01 -8.66 19.36
CA HIS A 129 -12.38 -8.73 19.90
C HIS A 129 -12.71 -7.61 20.92
N THR A 130 -11.72 -6.84 21.34
CA THR A 130 -11.82 -5.68 22.22
C THR A 130 -12.35 -4.41 21.55
N LEU A 131 -12.21 -4.24 20.22
CA LEU A 131 -12.65 -3.04 19.49
C LEU A 131 -13.96 -3.25 18.70
N SER A 132 -14.19 -4.46 18.20
CA SER A 132 -15.43 -4.86 17.51
C SER A 132 -16.65 -5.04 18.45
N ALA A 133 -16.44 -4.98 19.76
CA ALA A 133 -17.51 -5.10 20.76
C ALA A 133 -18.32 -3.81 20.99
N ARG A 134 -17.84 -2.65 20.53
CA ARG A 134 -18.68 -1.43 20.50
C ARG A 134 -19.48 -1.44 19.21
N LYS A 135 -20.73 -1.90 19.27
CA LYS A 135 -21.77 -1.89 18.19
C LYS A 135 -22.12 -0.51 17.59
N LYS A 136 -21.24 0.48 17.76
CA LYS A 136 -21.46 1.92 17.55
C LYS A 136 -20.38 2.54 16.65
N SER A 137 -19.28 1.83 16.43
CA SER A 137 -18.16 2.29 15.61
C SER A 137 -17.66 1.18 14.70
N THR A 138 -17.24 1.54 13.50
CA THR A 138 -16.57 0.64 12.56
C THR A 138 -15.08 0.98 12.51
N TYR A 139 -14.21 -0.01 12.70
CA TYR A 139 -12.75 0.19 12.70
C TYR A 139 -12.14 -0.11 11.33
N LEU A 140 -11.80 0.95 10.58
CA LEU A 140 -11.14 0.88 9.27
C LEU A 140 -9.87 1.74 9.29
N PRO A 141 -8.78 1.27 9.94
CA PRO A 141 -7.64 2.12 10.28
C PRO A 141 -6.84 2.62 9.07
N LEU A 142 -6.99 2.02 7.89
CA LEU A 142 -6.24 2.37 6.70
C LEU A 142 -7.14 2.94 5.62
N LEU A 143 -6.89 4.20 5.23
CA LEU A 143 -7.52 4.89 4.12
C LEU A 143 -6.52 5.07 2.97
N LEU A 144 -6.83 4.51 1.82
CA LEU A 144 -6.11 4.70 0.57
C LEU A 144 -6.89 5.70 -0.28
N THR A 145 -6.24 6.73 -0.81
CA THR A 145 -6.88 7.72 -1.71
C THR A 145 -6.08 7.91 -2.99
N ARG A 146 -6.80 7.98 -4.11
CA ARG A 146 -6.28 8.39 -5.42
C ARG A 146 -6.98 9.69 -5.84
N PHE A 147 -6.84 10.72 -5.01
CA PHE A 147 -7.52 12.01 -5.16
C PHE A 147 -6.51 13.16 -5.34
N PRO A 148 -6.84 14.20 -6.13
CA PRO A 148 -6.15 15.49 -6.07
C PRO A 148 -6.24 16.08 -4.66
N SER A 149 -5.31 16.98 -4.32
CA SER A 149 -5.21 17.51 -2.94
C SER A 149 -6.51 18.14 -2.42
N PRO A 150 -7.23 18.99 -3.17
CA PRO A 150 -8.44 19.61 -2.63
C PRO A 150 -9.60 18.60 -2.48
N LEU A 151 -9.78 17.70 -3.45
CA LEU A 151 -10.79 16.64 -3.36
C LEU A 151 -10.54 15.73 -2.14
N ARG A 152 -9.27 15.41 -1.90
CA ARG A 152 -8.87 14.67 -0.70
C ARG A 152 -9.21 15.39 0.59
N GLN A 153 -8.96 16.70 0.66
CA GLN A 153 -9.29 17.49 1.84
C GLN A 153 -10.81 17.53 2.09
N ASN A 154 -11.61 17.70 1.04
CA ASN A 154 -13.08 17.63 1.13
C ASN A 154 -13.56 16.26 1.59
N PHE A 155 -13.00 15.19 1.05
CA PHE A 155 -13.36 13.82 1.47
C PHE A 155 -12.98 13.56 2.94
N ILE A 156 -11.80 14.01 3.37
CA ILE A 156 -11.37 13.90 4.77
C ILE A 156 -12.31 14.70 5.69
N SER A 157 -12.65 15.94 5.32
CA SER A 157 -13.62 16.75 6.08
C SER A 157 -14.97 16.05 6.17
N PHE A 158 -15.49 15.53 5.06
CA PHE A 158 -16.75 14.78 5.04
C PHE A 158 -16.70 13.61 6.02
N LEU A 159 -15.61 12.83 6.03
CA LEU A 159 -15.46 11.73 6.98
C LEU A 159 -15.48 12.23 8.42
N SER A 160 -14.69 13.26 8.75
CA SER A 160 -14.64 13.84 10.10
C SER A 160 -16.00 14.38 10.56
N ASP A 161 -16.72 15.09 9.67
CA ASP A 161 -18.01 15.73 9.99
C ASP A 161 -19.14 14.70 10.19
N ASN A 162 -19.15 13.62 9.39
CA ASN A 162 -20.21 12.61 9.45
C ASN A 162 -19.94 11.49 10.46
N PHE A 163 -18.67 11.16 10.72
CA PHE A 163 -18.29 9.99 11.53
C PHE A 163 -17.48 10.30 12.78
N ASP A 164 -17.23 11.57 13.10
CA ASP A 164 -16.37 11.98 14.23
C ASP A 164 -15.05 11.18 14.23
N THR A 165 -14.42 11.13 13.06
CA THR A 165 -13.17 10.40 12.82
C THR A 165 -12.02 11.38 12.58
N TYR A 166 -10.86 11.02 13.10
CA TYR A 166 -9.62 11.71 12.87
C TYR A 166 -8.84 11.03 11.74
N CYS A 167 -8.42 11.82 10.75
CA CYS A 167 -7.62 11.36 9.63
C CYS A 167 -6.22 12.00 9.69
N SER A 168 -5.17 11.18 9.61
CA SER A 168 -3.78 11.64 9.57
C SER A 168 -2.98 10.94 8.48
N SER A 169 -1.93 11.58 7.95
CA SER A 169 -1.08 10.94 6.94
C SER A 169 -0.28 9.78 7.55
N LEU A 170 -0.30 8.62 6.91
CA LEU A 170 0.43 7.45 7.41
C LEU A 170 1.92 7.56 7.06
N ARG A 171 2.75 7.90 8.05
CA ARG A 171 4.21 7.94 7.88
C ARG A 171 4.79 6.54 8.02
N LEU A 172 5.62 6.14 7.06
CA LEU A 172 6.29 4.83 7.04
C LEU A 172 7.77 5.01 7.42
N PRO A 173 8.21 4.54 8.60
CA PRO A 173 9.60 4.61 9.01
C PRO A 173 10.54 3.84 8.08
N SER A 174 11.82 4.24 8.04
CA SER A 174 12.85 3.55 7.23
C SER A 174 12.93 2.06 7.56
N GLN A 175 12.98 1.72 8.86
CA GLN A 175 13.02 0.33 9.33
C GLN A 175 11.81 -0.49 8.87
N PHE A 176 10.61 0.12 8.91
CA PHE A 176 9.39 -0.53 8.41
C PHE A 176 9.49 -0.81 6.92
N MET A 177 9.95 0.16 6.11
CA MET A 177 10.07 -0.03 4.66
C MET A 177 11.11 -1.11 4.32
N CYS A 178 12.24 -1.13 5.03
CA CYS A 178 13.25 -2.19 4.89
C CYS A 178 12.69 -3.57 5.24
N SER A 179 12.01 -3.70 6.39
CA SER A 179 11.36 -4.95 6.78
C SER A 179 10.27 -5.39 5.78
N ALA A 180 9.52 -4.44 5.23
CA ALA A 180 8.52 -4.69 4.20
C ALA A 180 9.14 -5.23 2.90
N LEU A 181 10.28 -4.68 2.47
CA LEU A 181 11.04 -5.19 1.33
C LEU A 181 11.57 -6.61 1.60
N GLU A 182 12.14 -6.88 2.77
CA GLU A 182 12.60 -8.22 3.13
C GLU A 182 11.45 -9.23 3.15
N MET A 183 10.32 -8.88 3.76
CA MET A 183 9.12 -9.71 3.78
C MET A 183 8.62 -10.01 2.36
N TYR A 184 8.61 -8.99 1.50
CA TYR A 184 8.22 -9.15 0.09
C TYR A 184 9.15 -10.11 -0.66
N LEU A 185 10.47 -9.92 -0.53
CA LEU A 185 11.46 -10.79 -1.17
C LEU A 185 11.38 -12.23 -0.64
N ASN A 186 11.15 -12.41 0.67
CA ASN A 186 10.99 -13.73 1.27
C ASN A 186 9.69 -14.42 0.82
N ALA A 187 8.59 -13.67 0.65
CA ALA A 187 7.34 -14.20 0.13
C ALA A 187 7.48 -14.74 -1.30
N LEU A 188 8.32 -14.09 -2.12
CA LEU A 188 8.65 -14.59 -3.46
C LEU A 188 9.56 -15.82 -3.44
N LYS A 189 10.49 -15.93 -2.49
CA LYS A 189 11.37 -17.10 -2.32
C LYS A 189 10.63 -18.35 -1.83
N LEU A 190 9.67 -18.19 -0.91
CA LEU A 190 8.96 -19.32 -0.30
C LEU A 190 7.99 -20.01 -1.27
N GLY A 191 7.66 -19.35 -2.38
CA GLY A 191 6.70 -19.86 -3.35
C GLY A 191 7.26 -20.83 -4.38
N ASP A 192 8.58 -21.02 -4.43
CA ASP A 192 9.25 -21.86 -5.41
C ASP A 192 10.50 -22.48 -4.76
N GLU A 193 10.51 -23.79 -4.52
CA GLU A 193 11.62 -24.49 -3.85
C GLU A 193 12.75 -24.90 -4.83
N GLY A 194 12.81 -24.30 -6.02
CA GLY A 194 13.76 -24.63 -7.09
C GLY A 194 14.75 -23.53 -7.48
N ARG A 195 15.63 -23.85 -8.45
CA ARG A 195 16.51 -22.87 -9.13
C ARG A 195 15.70 -21.78 -9.87
N ASP A 196 14.43 -22.05 -10.13
CA ASP A 196 13.49 -21.15 -10.82
C ASP A 196 13.05 -19.98 -9.93
N ALA A 197 13.15 -20.11 -8.60
CA ALA A 197 12.75 -19.06 -7.65
C ALA A 197 13.55 -17.77 -7.86
N GLN A 198 14.83 -17.90 -8.21
CA GLN A 198 15.69 -16.75 -8.48
C GLN A 198 15.35 -16.08 -9.82
N ILE A 199 14.99 -16.86 -10.84
CA ILE A 199 14.57 -16.35 -12.14
C ILE A 199 13.22 -15.61 -12.01
N VAL A 200 12.28 -16.20 -11.27
CA VAL A 200 10.97 -15.60 -10.97
C VAL A 200 11.13 -14.31 -10.18
N LEU A 201 12.00 -14.30 -9.18
CA LEU A 201 12.30 -13.13 -8.38
C LEU A 201 12.88 -11.99 -9.22
N GLU A 202 13.85 -12.29 -10.08
CA GLU A 202 14.43 -11.31 -11.01
C GLU A 202 13.38 -10.75 -11.97
N ASP A 203 12.49 -11.59 -12.50
CA ASP A 203 11.41 -11.18 -13.42
C ASP A 203 10.36 -10.28 -12.76
N ILE A 204 9.99 -10.57 -11.51
CA ILE A 204 9.00 -9.78 -10.75
C ILE A 204 9.61 -8.48 -10.21
N VAL A 205 10.79 -8.55 -9.59
CA VAL A 205 11.44 -7.40 -8.94
C VAL A 205 12.06 -6.45 -9.98
N LYS A 206 12.57 -6.98 -11.10
CA LYS A 206 13.25 -6.22 -12.16
C LYS A 206 14.40 -5.39 -11.57
N GLU A 207 14.22 -4.08 -11.41
CA GLU A 207 15.19 -3.17 -10.82
C GLU A 207 14.76 -2.79 -9.40
N LEU A 208 15.72 -2.68 -8.47
CA LEU A 208 15.48 -2.17 -7.13
C LEU A 208 16.01 -0.73 -7.02
N GLN A 209 15.11 0.22 -6.79
CA GLN A 209 15.43 1.61 -6.53
C GLN A 209 15.23 1.94 -5.04
N LEU A 210 16.30 2.37 -4.38
CA LEU A 210 16.29 2.91 -3.03
C LEU A 210 16.56 4.41 -3.07
N THR A 211 15.65 5.22 -2.53
CA THR A 211 15.92 6.64 -2.28
C THR A 211 16.25 6.82 -0.81
N VAL A 212 17.42 7.37 -0.55
CA VAL A 212 17.91 7.75 0.77
C VAL A 212 17.78 9.27 0.92
N ALA A 213 17.28 9.73 2.05
CA ALA A 213 17.19 11.13 2.40
C ALA A 213 18.16 11.47 3.54
N PHE A 214 18.78 12.65 3.45
CA PHE A 214 19.73 13.12 4.45
C PHE A 214 19.12 14.21 5.32
N SER A 215 19.54 14.24 6.58
CA SER A 215 19.23 15.33 7.49
C SER A 215 19.95 16.60 7.04
N PRO A 216 19.28 17.77 7.03
CA PRO A 216 19.92 19.05 6.69
C PRO A 216 21.14 19.39 7.55
N HIS A 217 21.20 18.85 8.78
CA HIS A 217 22.33 19.06 9.69
C HIS A 217 23.60 18.31 9.27
N VAL A 218 23.48 17.24 8.48
CA VAL A 218 24.62 16.44 8.00
C VAL A 218 24.97 16.79 6.56
N ALA A 219 23.97 16.99 5.71
CA ALA A 219 24.19 17.31 4.31
C ALA A 219 23.20 18.39 3.83
N PRO A 220 23.47 19.69 4.09
CA PRO A 220 22.54 20.77 3.76
C PRO A 220 22.31 20.93 2.25
N ALA A 221 23.30 20.59 1.43
CA ALA A 221 23.23 20.67 -0.03
C ALA A 221 22.71 19.39 -0.70
N LEU A 222 22.72 18.24 0.00
CA LEU A 222 22.31 16.95 -0.57
C LEU A 222 21.03 16.47 0.11
N ARG A 223 19.89 16.74 -0.51
CA ARG A 223 18.58 16.36 0.06
C ARG A 223 18.31 14.86 0.00
N SER A 224 18.70 14.22 -1.12
CA SER A 224 18.43 12.81 -1.37
C SER A 224 19.42 12.20 -2.35
N LEU A 225 19.67 10.90 -2.19
CA LEU A 225 20.47 10.07 -3.09
C LEU A 225 19.60 8.89 -3.58
N ASN A 226 19.65 8.61 -4.88
CA ASN A 226 19.02 7.43 -5.45
C ASN A 226 20.08 6.37 -5.72
N ILE A 227 19.86 5.18 -5.16
CA ILE A 227 20.67 3.98 -5.37
C ILE A 227 19.82 3.02 -6.20
N ASN A 228 20.24 2.79 -7.43
CA ASN A 228 19.58 1.87 -8.35
C ASN A 228 20.40 0.59 -8.44
N VAL A 229 19.78 -0.54 -8.16
CA VAL A 229 20.38 -1.88 -8.27
C VAL A 229 19.74 -2.58 -9.47
N PRO A 230 20.48 -2.73 -10.58
CA PRO A 230 19.98 -3.41 -11.77
C PRO A 230 19.64 -4.87 -11.49
N GLN A 231 18.72 -5.43 -12.29
CA GLN A 231 18.29 -6.83 -12.21
C GLN A 231 19.47 -7.82 -12.19
N SER A 232 20.44 -7.62 -13.09
CA SER A 232 21.64 -8.47 -13.20
C SER A 232 22.52 -8.48 -11.94
N SER A 233 22.45 -7.42 -11.13
CA SER A 233 23.24 -7.27 -9.91
C SER A 233 22.53 -7.83 -8.68
N LEU A 234 21.18 -7.92 -8.70
CA LEU A 234 20.40 -8.48 -7.61
C LEU A 234 20.81 -9.93 -7.30
N LYS A 235 21.09 -10.72 -8.34
CA LYS A 235 21.60 -12.09 -8.21
C LYS A 235 22.85 -12.17 -7.33
N SER A 236 23.83 -11.32 -7.62
CA SER A 236 25.10 -11.27 -6.91
C SER A 236 24.94 -10.83 -5.46
N VAL A 237 24.08 -9.82 -5.20
CA VAL A 237 23.77 -9.35 -3.84
C VAL A 237 23.08 -10.45 -3.03
N MET A 238 22.21 -11.25 -3.67
CA MET A 238 21.54 -12.38 -3.03
C MET A 238 22.48 -13.56 -2.75
N LEU A 239 23.42 -13.83 -3.66
CA LEU A 239 24.49 -14.81 -3.43
C LEU A 239 25.40 -14.36 -2.29
N MET A 240 25.73 -13.07 -2.20
CA MET A 240 26.51 -12.51 -1.09
C MET A 240 25.77 -12.63 0.25
N SER A 241 24.44 -12.57 0.26
CA SER A 241 23.64 -12.86 1.44
C SER A 241 23.58 -14.36 1.81
N SER A 242 24.11 -15.26 0.97
CA SER A 242 24.17 -16.71 1.20
C SER A 242 25.63 -17.11 1.42
N GLY A 243 26.19 -16.83 2.60
CA GLY A 243 27.59 -17.12 2.91
C GLY A 243 27.96 -18.63 2.83
N PRO A 244 29.25 -18.97 2.68
CA PRO A 244 29.74 -20.35 2.53
C PRO A 244 29.65 -21.21 3.80
N SER A 245 29.33 -20.62 4.95
CA SER A 245 29.03 -21.35 6.17
C SER A 245 27.52 -21.60 6.24
N GLY A 246 27.11 -22.86 6.02
CA GLY A 246 25.74 -23.34 6.16
C GLY A 246 25.17 -23.29 7.58
N THR A 247 25.40 -22.18 8.30
CA THR A 247 24.62 -21.82 9.49
C THR A 247 23.31 -21.21 9.01
N PRO A 248 22.15 -21.85 9.26
CA PRO A 248 20.85 -21.34 8.86
C PRO A 248 20.51 -20.14 9.75
N GLY A 249 20.95 -18.96 9.36
CA GLY A 249 20.68 -17.71 10.08
C GLY A 249 21.39 -16.50 9.48
N HIS A 250 20.60 -15.54 9.01
CA HIS A 250 20.90 -14.09 9.05
C HIS A 250 21.71 -13.41 7.93
N GLY A 251 21.79 -13.97 6.72
CA GLY A 251 22.11 -13.14 5.54
C GLY A 251 20.84 -12.64 4.87
N SER A 252 20.36 -11.43 5.19
CA SER A 252 19.26 -10.81 4.46
C SER A 252 19.77 -10.13 3.18
N VAL A 253 18.92 -9.96 2.17
CA VAL A 253 19.30 -9.22 0.95
C VAL A 253 19.73 -7.79 1.31
N LEU A 254 19.13 -7.22 2.35
CA LEU A 254 19.49 -5.91 2.86
C LEU A 254 20.84 -5.89 3.57
N SER A 255 21.22 -6.95 4.28
CA SER A 255 22.56 -7.01 4.90
C SER A 255 23.66 -7.07 3.83
N GLY A 256 23.44 -7.87 2.76
CA GLY A 256 24.33 -7.90 1.59
C GLY A 256 24.44 -6.54 0.90
N LEU A 257 23.31 -5.84 0.71
CA LEU A 257 23.31 -4.50 0.10
C LEU A 257 23.97 -3.45 1.01
N SER A 258 23.74 -3.53 2.32
CA SER A 258 24.36 -2.63 3.31
C SER A 258 25.88 -2.79 3.27
N ALA A 259 26.37 -4.04 3.31
CA ALA A 259 27.80 -4.34 3.23
C ALA A 259 28.42 -3.91 1.89
N TYR A 260 27.68 -4.04 0.78
CA TYR A 260 28.14 -3.59 -0.53
C TYR A 260 28.28 -2.07 -0.58
N VAL A 261 27.28 -1.33 -0.09
CA VAL A 261 27.30 0.13 -0.04
C VAL A 261 28.37 0.64 0.92
N GLU A 262 28.55 0.01 2.07
CA GLU A 262 29.62 0.34 3.01
C GLU A 262 30.99 0.14 2.37
N LYS A 263 31.22 -1.02 1.73
CA LYS A 263 32.50 -1.37 1.12
C LYS A 263 32.85 -0.49 -0.10
N HIS A 264 31.87 -0.19 -0.95
CA HIS A 264 32.13 0.45 -2.26
C HIS A 264 31.82 1.94 -2.28
N LEU A 265 30.92 2.42 -1.42
CA LEU A 265 30.55 3.84 -1.34
C LEU A 265 30.97 4.50 -0.02
N ALA A 266 31.62 3.74 0.88
CA ALA A 266 32.03 4.23 2.21
C ALA A 266 30.86 4.84 3.01
N MET A 267 29.65 4.30 2.81
CA MET A 267 28.43 4.82 3.41
C MET A 267 27.81 3.79 4.35
N ASP A 268 27.65 4.17 5.61
CA ASP A 268 26.97 3.36 6.64
C ASP A 268 25.44 3.51 6.48
N LEU A 269 24.82 2.54 5.81
CA LEU A 269 23.37 2.39 5.70
C LEU A 269 22.93 1.14 6.47
N ASP A 270 22.26 1.31 7.61
CA ASP A 270 21.66 0.16 8.32
C ASP A 270 20.30 -0.21 7.69
N LEU A 271 20.34 -0.94 6.57
CA LEU A 271 19.11 -1.40 5.92
C LEU A 271 18.52 -2.63 6.62
N ALA A 272 19.35 -3.48 7.23
CA ALA A 272 18.91 -4.72 7.88
C ALA A 272 18.43 -4.53 9.33
N GLY A 273 18.59 -3.33 9.91
CA GLY A 273 18.25 -3.07 11.31
C GLY A 273 19.12 -3.87 12.29
N SER A 274 20.32 -4.26 11.86
CA SER A 274 21.21 -5.18 12.58
C SER A 274 21.87 -4.51 13.79
N SER A 275 21.85 -3.18 13.87
CA SER A 275 22.53 -2.45 14.95
C SER A 275 21.56 -1.98 16.02
N SER A 276 21.64 -2.62 17.19
CA SER A 276 20.99 -2.19 18.45
C SER A 276 21.69 -0.99 19.10
N SER A 277 22.81 -0.52 18.54
CA SER A 277 23.59 0.58 19.10
C SER A 277 23.12 1.93 18.56
N SER A 278 22.76 2.82 19.48
CA SER A 278 22.38 4.23 19.33
C SER A 278 23.46 5.10 18.69
N ASN A 279 23.93 4.77 17.49
CA ASN A 279 24.85 5.61 16.74
C ASN A 279 24.08 6.79 16.15
N VAL A 280 24.33 7.98 16.71
CA VAL A 280 23.73 9.27 16.31
C VAL A 280 23.88 9.51 14.80
N THR A 281 24.96 9.03 14.19
CA THR A 281 25.22 9.10 12.73
C THR A 281 24.15 8.40 11.88
N LYS A 282 23.60 7.28 12.35
CA LYS A 282 22.56 6.51 11.65
C LYS A 282 21.17 7.17 11.69
N GLN A 283 20.99 8.18 12.56
CA GLN A 283 19.75 8.95 12.63
C GLN A 283 19.65 9.99 11.50
N HIS A 284 20.76 10.33 10.85
CA HIS A 284 20.81 11.40 9.86
C HIS A 284 20.62 10.92 8.41
N VAL A 285 20.64 9.61 8.17
CA VAL A 285 20.46 9.00 6.85
C VAL A 285 19.34 7.99 6.94
N ARG A 286 18.28 8.16 6.14
CA ARG A 286 17.09 7.30 6.20
C ARG A 286 16.62 6.92 4.81
N VAL A 287 16.10 5.70 4.66
CA VAL A 287 15.37 5.32 3.46
C VAL A 287 14.06 6.11 3.44
N SER A 288 13.81 6.84 2.35
CA SER A 288 12.58 7.61 2.14
C SER A 288 11.64 6.98 1.11
N LYS A 289 12.16 6.13 0.23
CA LYS A 289 11.37 5.43 -0.79
C LYS A 289 12.07 4.14 -1.21
N ILE A 290 11.26 3.10 -1.43
CA ILE A 290 11.65 1.84 -2.05
C ILE A 290 10.74 1.62 -3.25
N ALA A 291 11.30 1.32 -4.41
CA ALA A 291 10.53 0.95 -5.58
C ALA A 291 11.18 -0.25 -6.29
N CYS A 292 10.35 -1.18 -6.74
CA CYS A 292 10.74 -2.26 -7.63
C CYS A 292 9.63 -2.56 -8.63
N GLY A 293 9.84 -3.53 -9.51
CA GLY A 293 8.85 -3.99 -10.48
C GLY A 293 7.53 -4.44 -9.86
N GLY A 294 7.55 -4.92 -8.61
CA GLY A 294 6.38 -5.43 -7.90
C GLY A 294 5.64 -4.42 -7.03
N PHE A 295 6.33 -3.41 -6.47
CA PHE A 295 5.67 -2.38 -5.66
C PHE A 295 6.47 -1.07 -5.54
N LEU A 296 5.82 -0.03 -5.03
CA LEU A 296 6.44 1.21 -4.58
C LEU A 296 5.92 1.56 -3.20
N LEU A 297 6.83 1.87 -2.28
CA LEU A 297 6.54 2.30 -0.92
C LEU A 297 7.34 3.57 -0.62
N ALA A 298 6.70 4.62 -0.13
CA ALA A 298 7.37 5.85 0.26
C ALA A 298 7.02 6.26 1.70
N GLY A 299 8.02 6.79 2.41
CA GLY A 299 7.91 7.24 3.81
C GLY A 299 6.87 8.36 4.02
N GLU A 300 6.49 9.04 2.94
CA GLU A 300 5.42 10.03 2.92
C GLU A 300 4.00 9.45 2.85
N GLY A 301 3.86 8.13 2.91
CA GLY A 301 2.56 7.46 2.85
C GLY A 301 2.09 7.25 1.42
N ARG A 302 2.97 6.78 0.53
CA ARG A 302 2.56 6.35 -0.82
C ARG A 302 2.78 4.87 -1.01
N LEU A 303 1.82 4.22 -1.65
CA LEU A 303 1.85 2.80 -1.98
C LEU A 303 1.41 2.59 -3.42
N LYS A 304 2.11 1.74 -4.17
CA LYS A 304 1.64 1.18 -5.42
C LYS A 304 1.94 -0.31 -5.40
N LEU A 305 0.92 -1.14 -5.60
CA LEU A 305 1.10 -2.57 -5.84
C LEU A 305 1.07 -2.79 -7.34
N VAL A 306 2.02 -3.54 -7.88
CA VAL A 306 2.14 -3.77 -9.32
C VAL A 306 2.05 -5.26 -9.58
N VAL A 307 1.17 -5.62 -10.52
CA VAL A 307 1.07 -6.98 -11.04
C VAL A 307 0.92 -6.88 -12.54
N GLN A 308 1.79 -7.58 -13.25
CA GLN A 308 1.68 -7.73 -14.68
C GLN A 308 0.67 -8.85 -14.97
N LEU A 309 -0.63 -8.51 -14.95
CA LEU A 309 -1.61 -9.38 -15.59
C LEU A 309 -1.29 -9.35 -17.09
N GLY A 310 -0.96 -10.51 -17.67
CA GLY A 310 -0.59 -10.62 -19.07
C GLY A 310 -1.61 -9.91 -19.97
N LYS A 311 -1.13 -9.06 -20.87
CA LYS A 311 -1.98 -8.57 -21.97
C LYS A 311 -2.34 -9.78 -22.84
N PRO A 312 -3.62 -10.06 -23.12
CA PRO A 312 -3.95 -11.00 -24.18
C PRO A 312 -3.61 -10.32 -25.51
N GLY A 313 -2.57 -10.80 -26.19
CA GLY A 313 -2.32 -10.48 -27.60
C GLY A 313 -1.03 -9.71 -27.91
N SER A 314 0.04 -10.46 -28.18
CA SER A 314 0.73 -10.35 -29.47
C SER A 314 0.98 -11.78 -29.93
N GLY A 315 0.47 -12.16 -31.10
CA GLY A 315 0.36 -13.55 -31.57
C GLY A 315 1.68 -14.25 -31.81
N ASP A 316 2.37 -14.61 -30.74
CA ASP A 316 3.45 -15.56 -30.75
C ASP A 316 2.96 -16.86 -30.12
N ARG A 317 3.41 -18.01 -30.64
CA ARG A 317 2.98 -19.34 -30.20
C ARG A 317 3.52 -19.60 -28.78
N SER A 318 2.88 -19.03 -27.76
CA SER A 318 3.13 -19.41 -26.37
C SER A 318 2.73 -20.86 -26.20
N THR A 319 3.68 -21.69 -25.77
CA THR A 319 3.37 -23.08 -25.42
C THR A 319 2.51 -23.10 -24.16
N ASP A 320 1.71 -24.15 -23.95
CA ASP A 320 0.89 -24.28 -22.73
C ASP A 320 1.72 -24.10 -21.43
N ASN A 321 2.99 -24.52 -21.48
CA ASN A 321 3.96 -24.35 -20.39
C ASN A 321 4.32 -22.88 -20.09
N ASP A 322 4.33 -22.00 -21.10
CA ASP A 322 4.65 -20.57 -20.91
C ASP A 322 3.50 -19.81 -20.23
N GLU A 323 2.27 -20.16 -20.56
CA GLU A 323 1.07 -19.59 -19.94
C GLU A 323 0.94 -20.05 -18.48
N GLU A 324 1.21 -21.33 -18.19
CA GLU A 324 1.20 -21.85 -16.82
C GLU A 324 2.30 -21.20 -15.96
N ALA A 325 3.51 -21.05 -16.50
CA ALA A 325 4.59 -20.34 -15.83
C ALA A 325 4.26 -18.86 -15.57
N ARG A 326 3.62 -18.16 -16.52
CA ARG A 326 3.15 -16.77 -16.33
C ARG A 326 2.09 -16.67 -15.25
N ASN A 327 1.12 -17.59 -15.25
CA ASN A 327 0.07 -17.62 -14.24
C ASN A 327 0.68 -17.85 -12.84
N GLN A 328 1.64 -18.78 -12.73
CA GLN A 328 2.35 -19.02 -11.47
C GLN A 328 3.10 -17.78 -10.97
N ARG A 329 3.82 -17.06 -11.86
CA ARG A 329 4.49 -15.80 -11.50
C ARG A 329 3.51 -14.72 -11.03
N SER A 330 2.37 -14.59 -11.73
CA SER A 330 1.30 -13.66 -11.32
C SER A 330 0.77 -14.00 -9.93
N ARG A 331 0.54 -15.29 -9.64
CA ARG A 331 0.09 -15.75 -8.34
C ARG A 331 1.09 -15.44 -7.22
N LEU A 332 2.38 -15.66 -7.47
CA LEU A 332 3.44 -15.31 -6.50
C LEU A 332 3.52 -13.81 -6.25
N ALA A 333 3.43 -12.99 -7.31
CA ALA A 333 3.38 -11.54 -7.19
C ALA A 333 2.16 -11.05 -6.39
N LEU A 334 0.98 -11.64 -6.64
CA LEU A 334 -0.25 -11.34 -5.90
C LEU A 334 -0.11 -11.69 -4.42
N ARG A 335 0.41 -12.88 -4.09
CA ARG A 335 0.65 -13.32 -2.71
C ARG A 335 1.63 -12.39 -1.98
N ALA A 336 2.72 -12.00 -2.63
CA ALA A 336 3.70 -11.08 -2.05
C ALA A 336 3.11 -9.68 -1.84
N ASN A 337 2.29 -9.19 -2.79
CA ASN A 337 1.56 -7.92 -2.65
C ASN A 337 0.50 -7.96 -1.54
N GLU A 338 -0.18 -9.09 -1.35
CA GLU A 338 -1.15 -9.29 -0.27
C GLU A 338 -0.45 -9.23 1.09
N ALA A 339 0.67 -9.93 1.25
CA ALA A 339 1.48 -9.89 2.46
C ALA A 339 1.96 -8.45 2.78
N LEU A 340 2.38 -7.71 1.76
CA LEU A 340 2.77 -6.31 1.89
C LEU A 340 1.59 -5.41 2.32
N LEU A 341 0.41 -5.60 1.72
CA LEU A 341 -0.80 -4.86 2.08
C LEU A 341 -1.20 -5.11 3.55
N HIS A 342 -1.19 -6.38 3.97
CA HIS A 342 -1.46 -6.74 5.37
C HIS A 342 -0.44 -6.14 6.34
N LEU A 343 0.83 -6.05 5.96
CA LEU A 343 1.85 -5.42 6.79
C LEU A 343 1.60 -3.91 6.97
N VAL A 344 1.24 -3.20 5.89
CA VAL A 344 0.89 -1.77 5.93
C VAL A 344 -0.38 -1.54 6.77
N LEU A 345 -1.38 -2.40 6.62
CA LEU A 345 -2.61 -2.35 7.39
C LEU A 345 -2.38 -2.58 8.89
N ARG A 346 -1.54 -3.56 9.25
CA ARG A 346 -1.11 -3.77 10.64
C ARG A 346 -0.40 -2.54 11.21
N ARG A 347 0.46 -1.88 10.42
CA ARG A 347 1.13 -0.64 10.84
C ARG A 347 0.14 0.51 11.07
N ALA A 348 -0.89 0.62 10.25
CA ALA A 348 -1.95 1.61 10.44
C ALA A 348 -2.76 1.34 11.71
N ALA A 349 -2.97 0.07 12.07
CA ALA A 349 -3.64 -0.30 13.32
C ALA A 349 -2.76 -0.11 14.56
N SER A 350 -1.48 -0.53 14.53
CA SER A 350 -0.66 -0.72 15.73
C SER A 350 -0.22 0.55 16.44
N SER A 351 -0.08 1.70 15.75
CA SER A 351 0.43 2.92 16.42
C SER A 351 -0.57 3.59 17.37
N GLU A 352 -1.75 3.01 17.59
CA GLU A 352 -2.67 3.41 18.68
C GLU A 352 -2.19 2.89 20.05
N LEU A 353 -1.29 1.90 20.08
CA LEU A 353 -0.75 1.32 21.32
C LEU A 353 0.51 2.03 21.84
N ASP A 354 1.12 2.92 21.05
CA ASP A 354 2.32 3.68 21.45
C ASP A 354 1.97 5.00 22.17
N ASP A 355 0.68 5.35 22.28
CA ASP A 355 0.16 6.60 22.88
C ASP A 355 -0.61 6.38 24.21
N ILE A 356 -0.36 5.28 24.95
CA ILE A 356 -0.90 5.07 26.32
C ILE A 356 0.22 4.94 27.35
#